data_AF-A0A8J5JHJ8-F1
#
_entry.id   AF-A0A8J5JHJ8-F1
#
_cell.length_a   1.000
_cell.length_b   1.000
_cell.length_c   1.000
_cell.angle_alpha   90.00
_cell.angle_beta   90.00
_cell.angle_gamma   90.00
#
_symmetry.space_group_name_H-M   'P 1'
#
loop_
_entity.id
_entity.type
_entity.pdbx_description
1 polymer ?
#
loop_
_entity_poly.entity_id
_entity_poly.type
_entity_poly.pdbx_seq_one_letter_code
_entity_poly.pdbx_strand_id
1 'polypeptide(L)'
;MLARSTTKLVSVLQRPQGVKPLLARSFAHRVNMVLKEDVPKLGFRGDEVSVKAGYARNFLYPEKLAVYATDVNREKYKVDKESVDEALLEKEYELEAIIHRLSNIEVVFKRHTAAKTEVKLHSEVNAQNISDMLEKQHGLIVGVARIDLPTPIKTLGEHTVKVRVDDAIEEEYAAGAVVSAAEGEVEVEGETEGDDKKQKKGPSKKKWVSLAIEVERRVETKKTPAKTEQKRKPGITTKSKPKSTQHILWRGKQITEFESRVYELISTIPAGKVSTYGGVAQALHSGPRCVGQALRKNPFAPEVPCHRVVAAALGIGGFQGATGEDSPYIQKKQALLAKEGVRFTKEHKIDAACLHDFE
;
A
#
# COMPACT_ATOMS: atom_id res chain seq x y z
N MET A 1 77.48 -33.34 -35.15
CA MET A 1 77.37 -31.90 -34.84
C MET A 1 77.57 -31.71 -33.34
N LEU A 2 78.25 -30.62 -32.97
CA LEU A 2 78.64 -30.07 -31.66
C LEU A 2 77.63 -30.29 -30.50
N ALA A 3 77.94 -30.26 -29.20
CA ALA A 3 79.16 -30.15 -28.39
C ALA A 3 78.80 -30.22 -26.88
N ARG A 4 79.74 -30.71 -26.05
CA ARG A 4 80.17 -30.25 -24.69
C ARG A 4 79.13 -30.25 -23.53
N SER A 5 79.33 -31.00 -22.43
CA SER A 5 80.29 -30.82 -21.31
C SER A 5 79.56 -30.29 -20.06
N THR A 6 79.51 -31.07 -18.97
CA THR A 6 79.17 -30.55 -17.63
C THR A 6 80.01 -31.22 -16.54
N THR A 7 80.94 -30.43 -16.02
CA THR A 7 81.87 -30.74 -14.93
C THR A 7 81.16 -30.55 -13.59
N LYS A 8 81.24 -31.55 -12.70
CA LYS A 8 80.92 -31.44 -11.28
C LYS A 8 81.99 -30.62 -10.58
N LEU A 9 81.60 -29.64 -9.76
CA LEU A 9 82.37 -29.21 -8.58
C LEU A 9 81.40 -28.66 -7.53
N VAL A 10 81.42 -29.31 -6.37
CA VAL A 10 80.76 -28.88 -5.13
C VAL A 10 81.63 -27.80 -4.51
N SER A 11 81.07 -26.61 -4.25
CA SER A 11 81.69 -25.64 -3.35
C SER A 11 80.67 -25.13 -2.34
N VAL A 12 81.09 -25.23 -1.09
CA VAL A 12 80.37 -24.91 0.14
C VAL A 12 80.16 -23.40 0.20
N LEU A 13 78.92 -22.95 0.06
CA LEU A 13 78.51 -21.56 0.29
C LEU A 13 78.14 -21.36 1.75
N GLN A 14 79.10 -20.85 2.51
CA GLN A 14 78.91 -20.35 3.86
C GLN A 14 78.02 -19.10 3.81
N ARG A 15 76.87 -19.14 4.47
CA ARG A 15 75.91 -18.02 4.54
C ARG A 15 76.50 -16.90 5.41
N PRO A 16 76.64 -15.65 4.93
CA PRO A 16 76.95 -14.54 5.82
C PRO A 16 75.73 -14.24 6.71
N GLN A 17 75.97 -14.34 8.01
CA GLN A 17 75.07 -13.87 9.08
C GLN A 17 75.07 -12.34 9.09
N GLY A 18 73.90 -11.70 9.15
CA GLY A 18 73.82 -10.30 9.59
C GLY A 18 73.07 -9.30 8.72
N VAL A 19 71.88 -9.63 8.20
CA VAL A 19 70.91 -8.59 7.84
C VAL A 19 69.71 -8.74 8.77
N LYS A 20 69.58 -7.82 9.73
CA LYS A 20 68.37 -7.73 10.57
C LYS A 20 67.19 -7.51 9.63
N PRO A 21 66.14 -8.35 9.61
CA PRO A 21 64.95 -8.03 8.84
C PRO A 21 64.40 -6.71 9.37
N LEU A 22 64.24 -5.71 8.50
CA LEU A 22 63.48 -4.51 8.84
C LEU A 22 62.13 -5.01 9.34
N LEU A 23 61.87 -4.79 10.64
CA LEU A 23 60.59 -5.08 11.27
C LEU A 23 59.50 -4.59 10.32
N ALA A 24 58.76 -5.54 9.73
CA ALA A 24 57.59 -5.25 8.95
C ALA A 24 56.61 -4.55 9.89
N ARG A 25 56.69 -3.22 9.93
CA ARG A 25 55.76 -2.37 10.64
C ARG A 25 54.43 -2.48 9.90
N SER A 26 53.68 -3.54 10.19
CA SER A 26 52.31 -3.73 9.77
C SER A 26 51.40 -2.77 10.54
N PHE A 27 51.65 -1.48 10.44
CA PHE A 27 50.63 -0.50 10.79
C PHE A 27 49.62 -0.55 9.66
N ALA A 28 48.52 -1.27 9.89
CA ALA A 28 47.38 -1.24 9.00
C ALA A 28 46.91 0.23 8.94
N HIS A 29 47.26 0.92 7.86
CA HIS A 29 46.89 2.32 7.65
C HIS A 29 45.38 2.44 7.82
N ARG A 30 44.94 3.31 8.74
CA ARG A 30 43.52 3.61 8.95
C ARG A 30 43.18 4.91 8.22
N VAL A 31 41.96 5.02 7.73
CA VAL A 31 41.48 6.19 7.00
C VAL A 31 40.08 6.51 7.52
N ASN A 32 39.81 7.80 7.69
CA ASN A 32 38.50 8.28 8.10
C ASN A 32 37.61 8.48 6.87
N MET A 33 36.39 7.99 6.97
CA MET A 33 35.38 8.10 5.93
C MET A 33 34.06 8.54 6.54
N VAL A 34 33.28 9.30 5.78
CA VAL A 34 31.90 9.67 6.11
C VAL A 34 30.97 8.75 5.33
N LEU A 35 30.05 8.10 6.03
CA LEU A 35 29.10 7.16 5.42
C LEU A 35 27.98 7.91 4.69
N LYS A 36 27.70 7.51 3.46
CA LYS A 36 26.57 8.05 2.67
C LYS A 36 25.29 7.27 2.87
N GLU A 37 25.41 6.00 3.23
CA GLU A 37 24.32 5.06 3.44
C GLU A 37 24.60 4.25 4.72
N ASP A 38 23.57 3.60 5.24
CA ASP A 38 23.70 2.77 6.44
C ASP A 38 24.48 1.50 6.12
N VAL A 39 25.61 1.28 6.80
CA VAL A 39 26.46 0.11 6.57
C VAL A 39 26.42 -0.81 7.79
N PRO A 40 25.99 -2.08 7.63
CA PRO A 40 25.91 -3.03 8.73
C PRO A 40 27.25 -3.16 9.47
N LYS A 41 27.21 -3.11 10.80
CA LYS A 41 28.37 -3.18 11.73
C LYS A 41 29.33 -1.99 11.71
N LEU A 42 29.13 -0.98 10.84
CA LEU A 42 30.03 0.16 10.72
C LEU A 42 29.43 1.46 11.26
N GLY A 43 28.18 1.77 10.91
CA GLY A 43 27.50 3.00 11.35
C GLY A 43 26.31 3.37 10.47
N PHE A 44 25.68 4.49 10.81
CA PHE A 44 24.57 5.05 10.04
C PHE A 44 25.07 6.12 9.06
N ARG A 45 24.22 6.48 8.10
CA ARG A 45 24.46 7.58 7.16
C ARG A 45 24.80 8.86 7.91
N GLY A 46 25.87 9.52 7.48
CA GLY A 46 26.39 10.76 8.06
C GLY A 46 27.43 10.57 9.16
N ASP A 47 27.62 9.34 9.68
CA ASP A 47 28.64 9.08 10.69
C ASP A 47 30.06 9.11 10.09
N GLU A 48 31.01 9.69 10.82
CA GLU A 48 32.44 9.61 10.53
C GLU A 48 33.05 8.36 11.21
N VAL A 49 33.60 7.46 10.40
CA VAL A 49 34.13 6.17 10.86
C VAL A 49 35.59 5.98 10.42
N SER A 50 36.42 5.47 11.32
CA SER A 50 37.83 5.14 11.03
C SER A 50 37.97 3.68 10.65
N VAL A 51 38.27 3.40 9.38
CA VAL A 51 38.36 2.04 8.82
C VAL A 51 39.76 1.70 8.33
N LYS A 52 40.06 0.42 8.08
CA LYS A 52 41.30 0.00 7.43
C LYS A 52 41.33 0.49 5.98
N ALA A 53 42.48 0.98 5.51
CA ALA A 53 42.65 1.53 4.15
C ALA A 53 42.30 0.54 3.03
N GLY A 54 42.47 -0.77 3.26
CA GLY A 54 42.06 -1.80 2.29
C GLY A 54 40.53 -1.92 2.20
N TYR A 55 39.83 -1.83 3.32
CA TYR A 55 38.36 -1.91 3.36
C TYR A 55 37.72 -0.67 2.70
N ALA A 56 38.29 0.51 2.94
CA ALA A 56 37.90 1.75 2.26
C ALA A 56 38.05 1.63 0.73
N ARG A 57 39.24 1.23 0.25
CA ARG A 57 39.56 1.20 -1.19
C ARG A 57 38.86 0.10 -1.96
N ASN A 58 38.66 -1.07 -1.36
CA ASN A 58 38.13 -2.23 -2.07
C ASN A 58 36.62 -2.37 -1.96
N PHE A 59 35.99 -1.79 -0.94
CA PHE A 59 34.56 -1.99 -0.66
C PHE A 59 33.80 -0.66 -0.53
N LEU A 60 34.13 0.19 0.45
CA LEU A 60 33.29 1.36 0.75
C LEU A 60 33.30 2.44 -0.33
N TYR A 61 34.46 2.69 -0.94
CA TYR A 61 34.62 3.73 -1.96
C TYR A 61 34.10 3.30 -3.35
N PRO A 62 34.43 2.10 -3.88
CA PRO A 62 33.90 1.64 -5.17
C PRO A 62 32.38 1.44 -5.18
N GLU A 63 31.82 0.89 -4.09
CA GLU A 63 30.37 0.71 -3.91
C GLU A 63 29.65 2.04 -3.59
N LYS A 64 30.39 3.16 -3.48
CA LYS A 64 29.87 4.50 -3.18
C LYS A 64 29.16 4.64 -1.83
N LEU A 65 29.36 3.69 -0.92
CA LEU A 65 28.78 3.67 0.43
C LEU A 65 29.39 4.72 1.35
N ALA A 66 30.63 5.14 1.10
CA ALA A 66 31.32 6.13 1.92
C ALA A 66 32.23 7.05 1.09
N VAL A 67 32.49 8.25 1.60
CA VAL A 67 33.43 9.21 1.00
C VAL A 67 34.55 9.53 2.00
N TYR A 68 35.75 9.87 1.52
CA TYR A 68 36.83 10.33 2.39
C TYR A 68 36.41 11.56 3.21
N ALA A 69 36.80 11.56 4.48
CA ALA A 69 36.48 12.61 5.43
C ALA A 69 37.34 13.87 5.20
N THR A 70 36.98 14.65 4.18
CA THR A 70 37.45 16.02 3.97
C THR A 70 36.49 17.00 4.64
N ASP A 71 36.94 18.23 4.93
CA ASP A 71 36.10 19.24 5.60
C ASP A 71 34.82 19.55 4.81
N VAL A 72 34.94 19.64 3.48
CA VAL A 72 33.81 19.84 2.56
C VAL A 72 32.80 18.68 2.63
N ASN A 73 33.29 17.44 2.72
CA ASN A 73 32.42 16.27 2.77
C ASN A 73 31.81 16.08 4.17
N ARG A 74 32.53 16.45 5.23
CA ARG A 74 32.00 16.45 6.60
C ARG A 74 30.79 17.35 6.69
N GLU A 75 30.88 18.58 6.19
CA GLU A 75 29.77 19.54 6.23
C GLU A 75 28.61 19.09 5.34
N LYS A 76 28.91 18.63 4.12
CA LYS A 76 27.88 18.22 3.14
C LYS A 76 27.06 17.00 3.57
N TYR A 77 27.67 16.10 4.35
CA TYR A 77 27.02 14.88 4.82
C TYR A 77 26.76 14.89 6.33
N LYS A 78 26.91 16.05 6.97
CA LYS A 78 26.40 16.27 8.32
C LYS A 78 24.89 16.25 8.20
N VAL A 79 24.30 15.11 8.57
CA VAL A 79 22.86 15.02 8.71
C VAL A 79 22.52 15.82 9.97
N ASP A 80 21.65 16.83 9.82
CA ASP A 80 21.11 17.57 10.95
C ASP A 80 20.31 16.58 11.80
N LYS A 81 20.99 16.05 12.83
CA LYS A 81 20.44 15.05 13.75
C LYS A 81 19.11 15.53 14.34
N GLU A 82 19.04 16.82 14.64
CA GLU A 82 17.88 17.52 15.14
C GLU A 82 16.67 17.35 14.20
N SER A 83 16.81 17.59 12.89
CA SER A 83 15.71 17.42 11.93
C SER A 83 15.23 15.97 11.78
N VAL A 84 16.14 15.00 11.94
CA VAL A 84 15.80 13.57 11.86
C VAL A 84 15.11 13.10 13.14
N ASP A 85 15.54 13.61 14.28
CA ASP A 85 14.96 13.32 15.59
C ASP A 85 13.55 13.93 15.71
N GLU A 86 13.33 15.15 15.21
CA GLU A 86 12.01 15.79 15.12
C GLU A 86 11.04 14.98 14.25
N ALA A 87 11.45 14.59 13.04
CA ALA A 87 10.61 13.79 12.14
C ALA A 87 10.33 12.38 12.67
N LEU A 88 11.18 11.85 13.55
CA LEU A 88 10.94 10.58 14.23
C LEU A 88 9.88 10.75 15.34
N LEU A 89 9.95 11.86 16.07
CA LEU A 89 9.05 12.17 17.18
C LEU A 89 7.62 12.45 16.70
N GLU A 90 7.47 13.17 15.57
CA GLU A 90 6.17 13.36 14.90
C GLU A 90 5.49 12.03 14.55
N LYS A 91 6.26 11.07 14.00
CA LYS A 91 5.74 9.74 13.67
C LYS A 91 5.35 8.93 14.91
N GLU A 92 6.12 9.04 15.99
CA GLU A 92 5.76 8.37 17.25
C GLU A 92 4.44 8.89 17.80
N TYR A 93 4.21 10.21 17.74
CA TYR A 93 2.95 10.83 18.14
C TYR A 93 1.76 10.38 17.27
N GLU A 94 1.93 10.33 15.94
CA GLU A 94 0.90 9.84 15.02
C GLU A 94 0.51 8.38 15.32
N LEU A 95 1.50 7.52 15.55
CA LEU A 95 1.27 6.13 15.91
C LEU A 95 0.52 5.99 17.23
N GLU A 96 0.87 6.79 18.23
CA GLU A 96 0.19 6.80 19.53
C GLU A 96 -1.28 7.26 19.39
N ALA A 97 -1.54 8.27 18.58
CA ALA A 97 -2.90 8.72 18.28
C ALA A 97 -3.74 7.62 17.59
N ILE A 98 -3.13 6.81 16.72
CA ILE A 98 -3.81 5.67 16.08
C ILE A 98 -4.06 4.54 17.08
N ILE A 99 -3.10 4.26 17.96
CA ILE A 99 -3.24 3.24 19.03
C ILE A 99 -4.40 3.60 19.96
N HIS A 100 -4.46 4.85 20.41
CA HIS A 100 -5.54 5.34 21.27
C HIS A 100 -6.91 5.27 20.57
N ARG A 101 -6.96 5.58 19.27
CA ARG A 101 -8.19 5.42 18.49
C ARG A 101 -8.61 3.96 18.38
N LEU A 102 -7.69 3.04 18.12
CA LEU A 102 -7.98 1.60 18.04
C LEU A 102 -8.36 0.97 19.37
N SER A 103 -7.79 1.42 20.50
CA SER A 103 -8.12 0.88 21.82
C SER A 103 -9.52 1.25 22.29
N ASN A 104 -10.02 2.42 21.89
CA ASN A 104 -11.33 2.93 22.28
C ASN A 104 -12.47 2.45 21.35
N ILE A 105 -12.15 1.66 20.33
CA ILE A 105 -13.13 1.14 19.38
C ILE A 105 -13.66 -0.21 19.86
N GLU A 106 -14.97 -0.26 20.03
CA GLU A 106 -15.73 -1.49 20.27
C GLU A 106 -16.47 -1.89 18.99
N VAL A 107 -16.19 -3.09 18.48
CA VAL A 107 -16.81 -3.59 17.24
C VAL A 107 -17.95 -4.54 17.58
N VAL A 108 -19.17 -4.13 17.25
CA VAL A 108 -20.39 -4.91 17.57
C VAL A 108 -20.81 -5.78 16.38
N PHE A 109 -20.82 -7.10 16.57
CA PHE A 109 -21.28 -8.06 15.55
C PHE A 109 -22.68 -8.58 15.84
N LYS A 110 -23.64 -8.27 14.96
CA LYS A 110 -25.01 -8.82 15.01
C LYS A 110 -25.10 -10.09 14.15
N ARG A 111 -25.18 -11.27 14.78
CA ARG A 111 -25.22 -12.57 14.07
C ARG A 111 -26.39 -13.46 14.50
N HIS A 112 -26.79 -14.35 13.58
CA HIS A 112 -27.82 -15.36 13.85
C HIS A 112 -27.21 -16.61 14.51
N THR A 113 -27.84 -17.10 15.57
CA THR A 113 -27.50 -18.37 16.23
C THR A 113 -28.33 -19.53 15.69
N ALA A 114 -27.75 -20.73 15.62
CA ALA A 114 -28.40 -21.89 14.99
C ALA A 114 -29.55 -22.52 15.80
N ALA A 115 -29.66 -22.27 17.12
CA ALA A 115 -30.75 -22.81 17.95
C ALA A 115 -30.95 -22.02 19.26
N LYS A 116 -32.10 -22.21 19.92
CA LYS A 116 -32.47 -21.55 21.18
C LYS A 116 -31.59 -21.99 22.37
N THR A 117 -30.95 -23.16 22.27
CA THR A 117 -30.22 -23.85 23.36
C THR A 117 -28.70 -23.98 23.17
N GLU A 118 -28.15 -23.86 21.95
CA GLU A 118 -26.70 -23.93 21.72
C GLU A 118 -26.11 -22.55 21.40
N VAL A 119 -25.02 -22.20 22.09
CA VAL A 119 -24.31 -20.90 22.01
C VAL A 119 -23.41 -20.79 20.75
N LYS A 120 -23.53 -21.74 19.80
CA LYS A 120 -22.74 -21.75 18.57
C LYS A 120 -23.35 -20.83 17.52
N LEU A 121 -22.54 -19.92 17.00
CA LEU A 121 -22.90 -19.04 15.90
C LEU A 121 -23.06 -19.84 14.61
N HIS A 122 -24.06 -19.47 13.80
CA HIS A 122 -24.25 -20.07 12.46
C HIS A 122 -23.16 -19.60 11.47
N SER A 123 -22.52 -18.47 11.74
CA SER A 123 -21.38 -17.97 10.96
C SER A 123 -20.27 -17.48 11.88
N GLU A 124 -19.05 -17.93 11.60
CA GLU A 124 -17.84 -17.65 12.39
C GLU A 124 -17.30 -16.25 12.10
N VAL A 125 -16.83 -15.53 13.12
CA VAL A 125 -16.17 -14.24 12.93
C VAL A 125 -14.71 -14.51 12.56
N ASN A 126 -14.34 -14.07 11.36
CA ASN A 126 -13.00 -14.23 10.77
C ASN A 126 -12.33 -12.85 10.74
N ALA A 127 -11.00 -12.81 10.62
CA ALA A 127 -10.24 -11.57 10.47
C ALA A 127 -10.79 -10.66 9.34
N GLN A 128 -11.27 -11.24 8.25
CA GLN A 128 -11.89 -10.50 7.14
C GLN A 128 -13.22 -9.83 7.53
N ASN A 129 -14.03 -10.50 8.34
CA ASN A 129 -15.27 -9.91 8.87
C ASN A 129 -14.98 -8.75 9.83
N ILE A 130 -13.84 -8.79 10.53
CA ILE A 130 -13.38 -7.74 11.44
C ILE A 130 -12.89 -6.53 10.64
N SER A 131 -12.08 -6.75 9.62
CA SER A 131 -11.63 -5.72 8.67
C SER A 131 -12.82 -4.97 8.03
N ASP A 132 -13.79 -5.71 7.48
CA ASP A 132 -14.97 -5.13 6.84
C ASP A 132 -15.84 -4.33 7.82
N MET A 133 -15.86 -4.71 9.10
CA MET A 133 -16.68 -4.02 10.11
C MET A 133 -16.00 -2.76 10.63
N LEU A 134 -14.67 -2.80 10.81
CA LEU A 134 -13.86 -1.63 11.13
C LEU A 134 -13.99 -0.55 10.06
N GLU A 135 -14.01 -0.96 8.78
CA GLU A 135 -14.25 -0.04 7.66
C GLU A 135 -15.67 0.56 7.72
N LYS A 136 -16.70 -0.26 7.98
CA LYS A 136 -18.10 0.21 7.98
C LYS A 136 -18.47 1.08 9.17
N GLN A 137 -17.98 0.76 10.36
CA GLN A 137 -18.38 1.44 11.61
C GLN A 137 -17.48 2.64 11.92
N HIS A 138 -16.18 2.52 11.65
CA HIS A 138 -15.20 3.52 12.07
C HIS A 138 -14.39 4.10 10.90
N GLY A 139 -14.56 3.60 9.67
CA GLY A 139 -13.84 4.11 8.49
C GLY A 139 -12.36 3.75 8.48
N LEU A 140 -11.90 2.81 9.32
CA LEU A 140 -10.49 2.40 9.35
C LEU A 140 -10.23 1.21 8.44
N ILE A 141 -9.32 1.40 7.48
CA ILE A 141 -8.89 0.35 6.56
C ILE A 141 -7.75 -0.44 7.23
N VAL A 142 -8.12 -1.54 7.89
CA VAL A 142 -7.15 -2.46 8.49
C VAL A 142 -7.03 -3.71 7.62
N GLY A 143 -5.86 -3.95 7.03
CA GLY A 143 -5.61 -5.14 6.24
C GLY A 143 -5.70 -6.43 7.06
N VAL A 144 -6.25 -7.50 6.48
CA VAL A 144 -6.51 -8.80 7.15
C VAL A 144 -5.26 -9.38 7.81
N ALA A 145 -4.08 -9.20 7.21
CA ALA A 145 -2.81 -9.71 7.74
C ALA A 145 -2.33 -9.03 9.04
N ARG A 146 -2.92 -7.89 9.40
CA ARG A 146 -2.61 -7.15 10.63
C ARG A 146 -3.43 -7.62 11.83
N ILE A 147 -4.51 -8.36 11.60
CA ILE A 147 -5.41 -8.87 12.64
C ILE A 147 -4.95 -10.28 13.01
N ASP A 148 -4.46 -10.46 14.23
CA ASP A 148 -4.00 -11.75 14.72
C ASP A 148 -5.16 -12.48 15.42
N LEU A 149 -5.81 -13.35 14.65
CA LEU A 149 -6.90 -14.20 15.11
C LEU A 149 -6.60 -15.66 14.75
N PRO A 150 -5.96 -16.44 15.65
CA PRO A 150 -5.51 -17.81 15.34
C PRO A 150 -6.67 -18.79 15.18
N THR A 151 -7.80 -18.55 15.84
CA THR A 151 -9.02 -19.36 15.71
C THR A 151 -10.23 -18.46 15.44
N PRO A 152 -11.05 -18.76 14.42
CA PRO A 152 -12.31 -18.07 14.19
C PRO A 152 -13.23 -18.09 15.42
N ILE A 153 -13.86 -16.97 15.73
CA ILE A 153 -14.74 -16.84 16.89
C ILE A 153 -16.11 -17.45 16.55
N LYS A 154 -16.53 -18.44 17.33
CA LYS A 154 -17.82 -19.16 17.14
C LYS A 154 -18.79 -19.00 18.31
N THR A 155 -18.36 -18.34 19.38
CA THR A 155 -19.14 -18.14 20.60
C THR A 155 -19.63 -16.69 20.70
N LEU A 156 -20.75 -16.50 21.39
CA LEU A 156 -21.25 -15.18 21.78
C LEU A 156 -20.47 -14.64 22.98
N GLY A 157 -20.40 -13.32 23.11
CA GLY A 157 -19.71 -12.63 24.21
C GLY A 157 -18.58 -11.72 23.74
N GLU A 158 -17.81 -11.23 24.71
CA GLU A 158 -16.66 -10.36 24.49
C GLU A 158 -15.42 -11.18 24.11
N HIS A 159 -14.73 -10.74 23.06
CA HIS A 159 -13.49 -11.34 22.58
C HIS A 159 -12.46 -10.24 22.35
N THR A 160 -11.26 -10.43 22.88
CA THR A 160 -10.14 -9.51 22.64
C THR A 160 -9.30 -10.03 21.48
N VAL A 161 -9.07 -9.18 20.47
CA VAL A 161 -8.30 -9.52 19.28
C VAL A 161 -7.09 -8.60 19.18
N LYS A 162 -5.91 -9.15 18.92
CA LYS A 162 -4.69 -8.35 18.78
C LYS A 162 -4.57 -7.82 17.36
N VAL A 163 -4.39 -6.52 17.22
CA VAL A 163 -4.15 -5.82 15.96
C VAL A 163 -2.72 -5.28 15.95
N ARG A 164 -2.00 -5.55 14.88
CA ARG A 164 -0.66 -5.01 14.64
C ARG A 164 -0.75 -3.64 13.99
N VAL A 165 -0.06 -2.66 14.59
CA VAL A 165 0.04 -1.29 14.10
C VAL A 165 1.48 -1.07 13.64
N ASP A 166 1.67 -0.85 12.34
CA ASP A 166 2.93 -0.49 11.69
C ASP A 166 2.74 0.87 10.98
N ASP A 167 3.83 1.57 10.58
CA ASP A 167 3.89 2.94 10.01
C ASP A 167 3.01 3.26 8.78
N ALA A 168 2.17 2.33 8.30
CA ALA A 168 1.37 2.48 7.09
C ALA A 168 -0.10 2.11 7.33
N ILE A 169 -0.75 2.74 8.31
CA ILE A 169 -2.22 2.76 8.38
C ILE A 169 -2.67 3.95 7.53
N GLU A 170 -3.20 3.67 6.35
CA GLU A 170 -3.79 4.69 5.49
C GLU A 170 -5.14 5.09 6.09
N GLU A 171 -5.22 6.29 6.65
CA GLU A 171 -6.47 6.92 7.06
C GLU A 171 -7.13 7.57 5.84
N GLU A 172 -7.95 6.82 5.11
CA GLU A 172 -8.87 7.42 4.14
C GLU A 172 -10.07 8.03 4.88
N TYR A 173 -9.97 9.31 5.27
CA TYR A 173 -11.13 10.07 5.74
C TYR A 173 -12.11 10.33 4.60
N ALA A 174 -13.15 9.50 4.49
CA ALA A 174 -14.37 9.88 3.78
C ALA A 174 -15.22 10.75 4.71
N ALA A 175 -15.06 12.07 4.57
CA ALA A 175 -15.84 13.07 5.27
C ALA A 175 -17.35 12.89 5.05
N GLY A 176 -18.12 12.87 6.15
CA GLY A 176 -19.55 13.21 6.12
C GLY A 176 -20.43 12.49 7.14
N ALA A 177 -20.42 12.94 8.40
CA ALA A 177 -21.63 13.10 9.23
C ALA A 177 -21.31 13.70 10.61
N VAL A 178 -21.82 14.91 10.82
CA VAL A 178 -22.02 15.59 12.10
C VAL A 178 -22.97 14.75 12.97
N VAL A 179 -22.76 14.55 14.29
CA VAL A 179 -23.36 15.29 15.43
C VAL A 179 -22.91 14.73 16.81
N SER A 180 -22.38 15.65 17.63
CA SER A 180 -22.51 15.86 19.11
C SER A 180 -22.17 14.84 20.20
N ALA A 181 -21.60 15.44 21.26
CA ALA A 181 -21.71 15.18 22.70
C ALA A 181 -20.81 14.08 23.27
N ALA A 182 -20.21 14.21 24.45
CA ALA A 182 -19.92 15.32 25.34
C ALA A 182 -18.86 14.81 26.35
N GLU A 183 -17.99 15.71 26.80
CA GLU A 183 -17.34 15.80 28.12
C GLU A 183 -16.62 14.60 28.76
N GLY A 184 -15.41 14.86 29.25
CA GLY A 184 -14.73 14.04 30.25
C GLY A 184 -13.22 14.20 30.27
N GLU A 185 -12.73 15.28 30.88
CA GLU A 185 -11.33 15.45 31.28
C GLU A 185 -10.92 14.39 32.32
N VAL A 186 -9.71 13.82 32.20
CA VAL A 186 -8.95 13.32 33.35
C VAL A 186 -7.46 13.57 33.10
N GLU A 187 -6.90 14.49 33.88
CA GLU A 187 -5.46 14.65 34.13
C GLU A 187 -4.96 13.47 34.96
N VAL A 188 -3.77 12.94 34.64
CA VAL A 188 -2.89 12.33 35.66
C VAL A 188 -1.44 12.70 35.34
N GLU A 189 -0.86 13.50 36.23
CA GLU A 189 0.57 13.79 36.35
C GLU A 189 1.35 12.55 36.83
N GLY A 190 2.61 12.45 36.41
CA GLY A 190 3.55 11.45 36.92
C GLY A 190 4.95 11.55 36.31
N GLU A 191 5.73 12.55 36.72
CA GLU A 191 7.20 12.53 36.76
C GLU A 191 7.66 11.60 37.92
N THR A 192 8.84 10.94 38.01
CA THR A 192 10.19 11.12 37.44
C THR A 192 11.04 9.82 37.56
N GLU A 193 12.07 9.75 36.70
CA GLU A 193 13.46 9.28 36.89
C GLU A 193 13.89 7.79 37.02
N GLY A 194 14.77 7.41 36.08
CA GLY A 194 16.10 6.85 36.39
C GLY A 194 16.40 5.39 36.02
N ASP A 195 17.10 5.15 34.90
CA ASP A 195 18.52 4.75 34.90
C ASP A 195 18.98 4.23 33.51
N ASP A 196 20.22 4.60 33.18
CA ASP A 196 20.90 4.47 31.91
C ASP A 196 21.37 3.02 31.63
N LYS A 197 20.93 2.41 30.52
CA LYS A 197 21.63 1.26 29.93
C LYS A 197 21.42 1.12 28.42
N LYS A 198 22.32 1.79 27.71
CA LYS A 198 22.87 1.46 26.38
C LYS A 198 22.53 0.04 25.88
N GLN A 199 21.47 -0.09 25.07
CA GLN A 199 21.24 -1.28 24.25
C GLN A 199 21.04 -0.92 22.78
N LYS A 200 21.86 -1.57 21.96
CA LYS A 200 22.00 -1.44 20.51
C LYS A 200 20.63 -1.61 19.83
N LYS A 201 20.20 -0.61 19.05
CA LYS A 201 18.97 -0.65 18.24
C LYS A 201 19.11 -1.71 17.12
N GLY A 202 18.48 -2.86 17.34
CA GLY A 202 18.02 -3.81 16.32
C GLY A 202 16.51 -3.65 16.08
N PRO A 203 15.90 -4.37 15.11
CA PRO A 203 14.83 -3.89 14.23
C PRO A 203 13.49 -3.62 14.94
N SER A 204 12.72 -2.70 14.34
CA SER A 204 11.41 -2.16 14.74
C SER A 204 10.61 -3.01 15.75
N LYS A 205 10.38 -2.43 16.93
CA LYS A 205 9.55 -3.03 17.99
C LYS A 205 8.10 -3.02 17.51
N LYS A 206 7.61 -4.18 17.06
CA LYS A 206 6.20 -4.40 16.70
C LYS A 206 5.30 -4.04 17.89
N LYS A 207 4.53 -2.96 17.78
CA LYS A 207 3.52 -2.57 18.79
C LYS A 207 2.21 -3.32 18.50
N TRP A 208 1.60 -3.86 19.55
CA TRP A 208 0.36 -4.63 19.49
C TRP A 208 -0.71 -3.91 20.29
N VAL A 209 -1.92 -3.85 19.75
CA VAL A 209 -3.09 -3.27 20.43
C VAL A 209 -4.15 -4.36 20.56
N SER A 210 -4.82 -4.42 21.71
CA SER A 210 -6.00 -5.26 21.90
C SER A 210 -7.26 -4.49 21.51
N LEU A 211 -8.03 -5.03 20.58
CA LEU A 211 -9.34 -4.56 20.17
C LEU A 211 -10.41 -5.40 20.86
N ALA A 212 -11.37 -4.77 21.53
CA ALA A 212 -12.52 -5.44 22.11
C ALA A 212 -13.60 -5.66 21.05
N ILE A 213 -14.06 -6.91 20.92
CA ILE A 213 -15.10 -7.31 19.99
C ILE A 213 -16.26 -7.88 20.78
N GLU A 214 -17.41 -7.24 20.68
CA GLU A 214 -18.62 -7.73 21.32
C GLU A 214 -19.52 -8.41 20.27
N VAL A 215 -19.87 -9.66 20.53
CA VAL A 215 -20.75 -10.44 19.65
C VAL A 215 -22.11 -10.64 20.32
N GLU A 216 -23.06 -9.81 19.91
CA GLU A 216 -24.43 -9.81 20.43
C GLU A 216 -25.40 -10.68 19.61
N ARG A 217 -26.42 -11.19 20.30
CA ARG A 217 -27.51 -11.95 19.68
C ARG A 217 -28.57 -10.99 19.14
N ARG A 218 -28.91 -11.12 17.85
CA ARG A 218 -29.97 -10.31 17.23
C ARG A 218 -31.35 -10.69 17.77
N VAL A 219 -32.01 -9.79 18.51
CA VAL A 219 -33.43 -9.92 18.91
C VAL A 219 -34.30 -9.13 17.92
N GLU A 220 -35.21 -9.80 17.22
CA GLU A 220 -36.17 -9.14 16.32
C GLU A 220 -37.27 -8.43 17.12
N THR A 221 -37.32 -7.10 17.06
CA THR A 221 -38.54 -6.35 17.43
C THR A 221 -39.41 -6.17 16.19
N LYS A 222 -40.64 -6.69 16.26
CA LYS A 222 -41.63 -6.56 15.19
C LYS A 222 -42.03 -5.09 15.02
N LYS A 223 -41.79 -4.51 13.85
CA LYS A 223 -42.49 -3.30 13.38
C LYS A 223 -43.46 -3.67 12.24
N THR A 224 -44.74 -3.44 12.49
CA THR A 224 -45.87 -3.54 11.56
C THR A 224 -45.88 -2.32 10.61
N PRO A 225 -46.49 -2.41 9.41
CA PRO A 225 -46.14 -1.59 8.26
C PRO A 225 -47.06 -0.37 8.06
N ALA A 226 -46.53 0.70 7.45
CA ALA A 226 -47.32 1.79 6.89
C ALA A 226 -47.07 1.90 5.37
N LYS A 227 -48.18 1.95 4.64
CA LYS A 227 -48.36 1.85 3.20
C LYS A 227 -48.31 3.25 2.59
N THR A 228 -47.46 3.50 1.59
CA THR A 228 -47.79 4.41 0.48
C THR A 228 -47.20 3.89 -0.83
N GLU A 229 -48.10 3.86 -1.79
CA GLU A 229 -48.13 3.29 -3.13
C GLU A 229 -47.42 4.16 -4.15
N GLN A 230 -46.67 3.57 -5.11
CA GLN A 230 -46.52 4.14 -6.46
C GLN A 230 -45.99 3.12 -7.50
N LYS A 231 -46.94 2.72 -8.36
CA LYS A 231 -46.88 2.33 -9.80
C LYS A 231 -45.85 1.31 -10.30
N ARG A 232 -46.43 0.23 -10.86
CA ARG A 232 -45.82 -0.93 -11.54
C ARG A 232 -45.29 -0.60 -12.95
N LYS A 233 -44.17 -1.23 -13.32
CA LYS A 233 -43.85 -1.70 -14.70
C LYS A 233 -43.10 -3.06 -14.63
N PRO A 234 -43.18 -3.91 -15.66
CA PRO A 234 -43.28 -5.37 -15.48
C PRO A 234 -41.94 -6.11 -15.48
N GLY A 235 -41.88 -7.16 -14.65
CA GLY A 235 -41.13 -8.40 -14.87
C GLY A 235 -39.60 -8.33 -14.92
N ILE A 236 -38.94 -8.38 -13.75
CA ILE A 236 -37.59 -8.97 -13.66
C ILE A 236 -37.62 -10.03 -12.55
N THR A 237 -37.46 -11.26 -13.00
CA THR A 237 -37.34 -12.49 -12.22
C THR A 237 -36.25 -12.40 -11.15
N THR A 238 -36.61 -12.86 -9.96
CA THR A 238 -35.80 -13.25 -8.79
C THR A 238 -34.27 -13.26 -8.98
N LYS A 239 -33.55 -12.32 -8.36
CA LYS A 239 -32.08 -12.39 -8.28
C LYS A 239 -31.65 -13.34 -7.16
N SER A 240 -31.18 -14.50 -7.58
CA SER A 240 -30.35 -15.44 -6.83
C SER A 240 -29.10 -14.77 -6.24
N LYS A 241 -28.57 -15.34 -5.14
CA LYS A 241 -27.29 -14.95 -4.49
C LYS A 241 -26.18 -14.64 -5.52
N PRO A 242 -25.34 -13.61 -5.32
CA PRO A 242 -24.26 -13.32 -6.26
C PRO A 242 -23.29 -14.50 -6.29
N LYS A 243 -23.09 -15.07 -7.48
CA LYS A 243 -22.08 -16.09 -7.75
C LYS A 243 -20.69 -15.51 -7.43
N SER A 244 -19.79 -16.30 -6.86
CA SER A 244 -18.40 -15.90 -6.55
C SER A 244 -17.77 -15.16 -7.74
N THR A 245 -17.20 -13.98 -7.51
CA THR A 245 -16.46 -13.23 -8.54
C THR A 245 -15.24 -14.05 -8.97
N GLN A 246 -15.33 -14.71 -10.13
CA GLN A 246 -14.22 -15.50 -10.68
C GLN A 246 -13.20 -14.55 -11.30
N HIS A 247 -11.94 -14.70 -10.90
CA HIS A 247 -10.80 -14.02 -11.51
C HIS A 247 -10.20 -14.93 -12.58
N ILE A 248 -9.91 -14.34 -13.74
CA ILE A 248 -9.30 -15.00 -14.88
C ILE A 248 -7.98 -14.31 -15.23
N LEU A 249 -7.07 -15.07 -15.83
CA LEU A 249 -5.84 -14.52 -16.40
C LEU A 249 -6.13 -14.05 -17.83
N TRP A 250 -6.23 -12.75 -18.04
CA TRP A 250 -6.49 -12.14 -19.34
C TRP A 250 -5.31 -11.24 -19.72
N ARG A 251 -4.69 -11.51 -20.89
CA ARG A 251 -3.47 -10.82 -21.36
C ARG A 251 -2.37 -10.67 -20.28
N GLY A 252 -2.20 -11.71 -19.45
CA GLY A 252 -1.17 -11.76 -18.41
C GLY A 252 -1.48 -11.01 -17.10
N LYS A 253 -2.67 -10.43 -16.93
CA LYS A 253 -3.12 -9.85 -15.64
C LYS A 253 -4.37 -10.54 -15.11
N GLN A 254 -4.51 -10.55 -13.79
CA GLN A 254 -5.68 -11.11 -13.09
C GLN A 254 -6.81 -10.08 -13.09
N ILE A 255 -7.90 -10.37 -13.82
CA ILE A 255 -9.10 -9.52 -13.89
C ILE A 255 -10.35 -10.38 -13.73
N THR A 256 -11.49 -9.77 -13.47
CA THR A 256 -12.77 -10.49 -13.37
C THR A 256 -13.32 -10.83 -14.76
N GLU A 257 -14.14 -11.88 -14.86
CA GLU A 257 -14.84 -12.24 -16.11
C GLU A 257 -15.80 -11.12 -16.59
N PHE A 258 -16.27 -10.26 -15.68
CA PHE A 258 -17.02 -9.08 -16.06
C PHE A 258 -16.12 -8.01 -16.69
N GLU A 259 -14.96 -7.73 -16.09
CA GLU A 259 -13.99 -6.77 -16.62
C GLU A 259 -13.47 -7.18 -18.00
N SER A 260 -13.19 -8.48 -18.23
CA SER A 260 -12.73 -8.96 -19.55
C SER A 260 -13.76 -8.66 -20.64
N ARG A 261 -15.04 -8.95 -20.38
CA ARG A 261 -16.14 -8.65 -21.32
C ARG A 261 -16.30 -7.15 -21.59
N VAL A 262 -16.12 -6.32 -20.56
CA VAL A 262 -16.12 -4.85 -20.71
C VAL A 262 -14.96 -4.41 -21.62
N TYR A 263 -13.76 -4.93 -21.39
CA TYR A 263 -12.57 -4.55 -22.18
C TYR A 263 -12.65 -5.03 -23.62
N GLU A 264 -13.17 -6.24 -23.86
CA GLU A 264 -13.39 -6.78 -25.20
C GLU A 264 -14.40 -5.93 -25.98
N LEU A 265 -15.55 -5.61 -25.37
CA LEU A 265 -16.57 -4.79 -26.01
C LEU A 265 -16.07 -3.37 -26.34
N ILE A 266 -15.34 -2.73 -25.42
CA ILE A 266 -14.84 -1.38 -25.68
C ILE A 266 -13.74 -1.36 -26.74
N SER A 267 -13.02 -2.48 -26.90
CA SER A 267 -12.03 -2.62 -27.97
C SER A 267 -12.65 -2.69 -29.36
N THR A 268 -13.96 -2.97 -29.49
CA THR A 268 -14.66 -2.96 -30.78
C THR A 268 -15.05 -1.55 -31.23
N ILE A 269 -15.06 -0.56 -30.34
CA ILE A 269 -15.38 0.84 -30.69
C ILE A 269 -14.28 1.37 -31.61
N PRO A 270 -14.55 1.78 -32.86
CA PRO A 270 -13.52 2.26 -33.77
C PRO A 270 -12.96 3.62 -33.31
N ALA A 271 -11.71 3.92 -33.71
CA ALA A 271 -11.12 5.24 -33.47
C ALA A 271 -11.95 6.34 -34.13
N GLY A 272 -12.11 7.48 -33.44
CA GLY A 272 -12.94 8.60 -33.89
C GLY A 272 -14.43 8.45 -33.56
N LYS A 273 -14.83 7.31 -32.96
CA LYS A 273 -16.16 7.13 -32.36
C LYS A 273 -16.10 6.96 -30.85
N VAL A 274 -17.19 7.32 -30.19
CA VAL A 274 -17.37 7.18 -28.74
C VAL A 274 -18.67 6.46 -28.43
N SER A 275 -18.74 5.76 -27.30
CA SER A 275 -20.00 5.21 -26.81
C SER A 275 -20.27 5.71 -25.40
N THR A 276 -21.54 5.71 -24.98
CA THR A 276 -21.88 6.14 -23.62
C THR A 276 -21.74 5.00 -22.62
N TYR A 277 -21.48 5.32 -21.35
CA TYR A 277 -21.55 4.30 -20.28
C TYR A 277 -22.90 3.57 -20.25
N GLY A 278 -23.98 4.24 -20.66
CA GLY A 278 -25.31 3.65 -20.82
C GLY A 278 -25.35 2.61 -21.94
N GLY A 279 -24.82 2.95 -23.12
CA GLY A 279 -24.78 2.05 -24.28
C GLY A 279 -23.95 0.79 -24.01
N VAL A 280 -22.75 0.95 -23.45
CA VAL A 280 -21.90 -0.19 -23.06
C VAL A 280 -22.60 -1.07 -22.01
N ALA A 281 -23.26 -0.44 -21.02
CA ALA A 281 -23.97 -1.19 -19.98
C ALA A 281 -25.18 -1.96 -20.53
N GLN A 282 -25.91 -1.39 -21.49
CA GLN A 282 -27.05 -2.04 -22.14
C GLN A 282 -26.59 -3.28 -22.92
N ALA A 283 -25.52 -3.16 -23.70
CA ALA A 283 -24.94 -4.27 -24.46
C ALA A 283 -24.45 -5.42 -23.56
N LEU A 284 -23.94 -5.11 -22.36
CA LEU A 284 -23.46 -6.11 -21.40
C LEU A 284 -24.54 -6.58 -20.41
N HIS A 285 -25.79 -6.11 -20.54
CA HIS A 285 -26.87 -6.33 -19.60
C HIS A 285 -26.49 -6.03 -18.14
N SER A 286 -25.76 -4.93 -17.94
CA SER A 286 -25.19 -4.50 -16.66
C SER A 286 -25.59 -3.04 -16.33
N GLY A 287 -25.06 -2.52 -15.21
CA GLY A 287 -25.27 -1.14 -14.80
C GLY A 287 -24.15 -0.21 -15.27
N PRO A 288 -24.44 1.05 -15.68
CA PRO A 288 -23.40 2.02 -16.07
C PRO A 288 -22.32 2.24 -15.01
N ARG A 289 -22.70 2.17 -13.72
CA ARG A 289 -21.76 2.25 -12.59
C ARG A 289 -20.79 1.07 -12.58
N CYS A 290 -21.25 -0.15 -12.85
CA CYS A 290 -20.39 -1.34 -12.89
C CYS A 290 -19.35 -1.22 -14.01
N VAL A 291 -19.77 -0.75 -15.20
CA VAL A 291 -18.86 -0.47 -16.32
C VAL A 291 -17.84 0.61 -15.95
N GLY A 292 -18.28 1.70 -15.31
CA GLY A 292 -17.38 2.76 -14.82
C GLY A 292 -16.32 2.24 -13.84
N GLN A 293 -16.71 1.38 -12.90
CA GLN A 293 -15.76 0.78 -11.95
C GLN A 293 -14.76 -0.17 -12.63
N ALA A 294 -15.20 -0.96 -13.61
CA ALA A 294 -14.32 -1.82 -14.42
C ALA A 294 -13.30 -0.99 -15.23
N LEU A 295 -13.75 0.12 -15.80
CA LEU A 295 -12.89 1.02 -16.59
C LEU A 295 -11.91 1.82 -15.74
N ARG A 296 -12.28 2.21 -14.51
CA ARG A 296 -11.39 2.88 -13.56
C ARG A 296 -10.16 2.04 -13.23
N LYS A 297 -10.33 0.72 -13.17
CA LYS A 297 -9.25 -0.24 -12.83
C LYS A 297 -8.48 -0.75 -14.04
N ASN A 298 -8.81 -0.28 -15.27
CA ASN A 298 -8.23 -0.81 -16.51
C ASN A 298 -6.68 -0.72 -16.50
N PRO A 299 -5.98 -1.86 -16.36
CA PRO A 299 -4.52 -1.89 -16.28
C PRO A 299 -3.87 -1.95 -17.68
N PHE A 300 -4.67 -1.93 -18.75
CA PHE A 300 -4.27 -2.04 -20.15
C PHE A 300 -4.49 -0.74 -20.93
N ALA A 301 -4.72 0.38 -20.26
CA ALA A 301 -4.72 1.68 -20.93
C ALA A 301 -3.30 2.00 -21.45
N PRO A 302 -3.13 2.54 -22.67
CA PRO A 302 -4.15 2.99 -23.64
C PRO A 302 -4.56 1.94 -24.68
N GLU A 303 -4.02 0.71 -24.64
CA GLU A 303 -4.32 -0.36 -25.61
C GLU A 303 -5.81 -0.72 -25.60
N VAL A 304 -6.41 -0.83 -24.41
CA VAL A 304 -7.86 -0.88 -24.24
C VAL A 304 -8.39 0.56 -24.10
N PRO A 305 -9.17 1.08 -25.07
CA PRO A 305 -9.45 2.50 -25.23
C PRO A 305 -10.57 2.99 -24.29
N CYS A 306 -10.30 3.01 -22.98
CA CYS A 306 -11.27 3.46 -21.99
C CYS A 306 -11.69 4.93 -22.14
N HIS A 307 -10.88 5.76 -22.85
CA HIS A 307 -11.22 7.15 -23.17
C HIS A 307 -12.39 7.27 -24.17
N ARG A 308 -12.70 6.23 -24.96
CA ARG A 308 -13.85 6.23 -25.90
C ARG A 308 -15.21 6.11 -25.21
N VAL A 309 -15.25 5.83 -23.90
CA VAL A 309 -16.50 5.73 -23.15
C VAL A 309 -16.79 7.04 -22.42
N VAL A 310 -17.97 7.62 -22.66
CA VAL A 310 -18.32 8.99 -22.25
C VAL A 310 -19.63 9.04 -21.47
N ALA A 311 -19.90 10.17 -20.80
CA ALA A 311 -21.10 10.33 -20.00
C ALA A 311 -22.39 10.35 -20.85
N ALA A 312 -23.52 10.19 -20.19
CA ALA A 312 -24.81 10.48 -20.79
C ALA A 312 -24.87 11.95 -21.24
N ALA A 313 -25.69 12.26 -22.24
CA ALA A 313 -25.76 13.58 -22.88
C ALA A 313 -24.46 14.06 -23.58
N LEU A 314 -23.59 13.11 -23.97
CA LEU A 314 -22.36 13.38 -24.75
C LEU A 314 -21.36 14.30 -24.05
N GLY A 315 -21.44 14.40 -22.71
CA GLY A 315 -20.38 15.00 -21.91
C GLY A 315 -19.16 14.08 -21.83
N ILE A 316 -17.97 14.64 -21.65
CA ILE A 316 -16.73 13.87 -21.55
C ILE A 316 -16.79 12.85 -20.41
N GLY A 317 -17.43 13.22 -19.28
CA GLY A 317 -17.56 12.37 -18.10
C GLY A 317 -16.23 12.16 -17.38
N GLY A 318 -16.19 11.18 -16.47
CA GLY A 318 -14.99 10.85 -15.70
C GLY A 318 -13.91 10.13 -16.52
N PHE A 319 -12.66 10.27 -16.07
CA PHE A 319 -11.49 9.53 -16.59
C PHE A 319 -10.51 9.23 -15.45
N GLN A 320 -10.02 7.98 -15.37
CA GLN A 320 -9.05 7.54 -14.35
C GLN A 320 -9.46 7.89 -12.90
N GLY A 321 -10.76 7.94 -12.60
CA GLY A 321 -11.28 8.27 -11.28
C GLY A 321 -11.43 9.76 -10.97
N ALA A 322 -10.96 10.65 -11.86
CA ALA A 322 -11.18 12.08 -11.74
C ALA A 322 -12.50 12.51 -12.41
N THR A 323 -13.10 13.56 -11.84
CA THR A 323 -14.32 14.23 -12.34
C THR A 323 -14.07 15.74 -12.34
N GLY A 324 -14.66 16.47 -13.30
CA GLY A 324 -14.53 17.92 -13.44
C GLY A 324 -13.64 18.33 -14.61
N GLU A 325 -14.01 19.42 -15.31
CA GLU A 325 -13.38 19.87 -16.55
C GLU A 325 -11.94 20.33 -16.36
N ASP A 326 -11.62 20.91 -15.21
CA ASP A 326 -10.29 21.44 -14.87
C ASP A 326 -9.26 20.36 -14.51
N SER A 327 -9.69 19.10 -14.36
CA SER A 327 -8.79 18.02 -13.97
C SER A 327 -7.81 17.67 -15.10
N PRO A 328 -6.50 17.50 -14.81
CA PRO A 328 -5.51 17.12 -15.83
C PRO A 328 -5.84 15.79 -16.52
N TYR A 329 -6.55 14.89 -15.84
CA TYR A 329 -6.99 13.61 -16.42
C TYR A 329 -8.09 13.78 -17.46
N ILE A 330 -9.00 14.73 -17.27
CA ILE A 330 -10.07 15.03 -18.23
C ILE A 330 -9.48 15.72 -19.47
N GLN A 331 -8.54 16.65 -19.29
CA GLN A 331 -7.80 17.26 -20.40
C GLN A 331 -7.05 16.21 -21.22
N LYS A 332 -6.42 15.23 -20.56
CA LYS A 332 -5.77 14.09 -21.23
C LYS A 332 -6.74 13.26 -22.05
N LYS A 333 -7.94 12.98 -21.53
CA LYS A 333 -9.01 12.26 -22.25
C LYS A 333 -9.47 13.04 -23.49
N GLN A 334 -9.71 14.34 -23.35
CA GLN A 334 -10.06 15.22 -24.47
C GLN A 334 -8.97 15.18 -25.56
N ALA A 335 -7.69 15.28 -25.17
CA ALA A 335 -6.57 15.23 -26.10
C ALA A 335 -6.46 13.90 -26.85
N LEU A 336 -6.71 12.76 -26.17
CA LEU A 336 -6.75 11.44 -26.80
C LEU A 336 -7.89 11.33 -27.82
N LEU A 337 -9.09 11.77 -27.45
CA LEU A 337 -10.26 11.76 -28.34
C LEU A 337 -10.07 12.70 -29.54
N ALA A 338 -9.49 13.88 -29.33
CA ALA A 338 -9.15 14.82 -30.39
C ALA A 338 -8.11 14.23 -31.35
N LYS A 339 -7.09 13.53 -30.83
CA LYS A 339 -6.08 12.83 -31.63
C LYS A 339 -6.69 11.71 -32.49
N GLU A 340 -7.76 11.08 -32.01
CA GLU A 340 -8.50 10.07 -32.77
C GLU A 340 -9.52 10.66 -33.76
N GLY A 341 -9.69 11.98 -33.80
CA GLY A 341 -10.58 12.66 -34.75
C GLY A 341 -12.02 12.85 -34.25
N VAL A 342 -12.27 12.72 -32.94
CA VAL A 342 -13.59 13.01 -32.36
C VAL A 342 -13.85 14.51 -32.38
N ARG A 343 -15.02 14.90 -32.89
CA ARG A 343 -15.44 16.30 -32.99
C ARG A 343 -16.12 16.77 -31.71
N PHE A 344 -15.73 17.97 -31.25
CA PHE A 344 -16.32 18.64 -30.10
C PHE A 344 -17.16 19.84 -30.56
N THR A 345 -18.30 20.05 -29.92
CA THR A 345 -19.14 21.24 -30.09
C THR A 345 -18.60 22.41 -29.25
N LYS A 346 -19.10 23.63 -29.51
CA LYS A 346 -18.70 24.87 -28.82
C LYS A 346 -18.88 24.84 -27.29
N GLU A 347 -19.67 23.91 -26.77
CA GLU A 347 -19.93 23.69 -25.34
C GLU A 347 -19.09 22.55 -24.73
N HIS A 348 -17.95 22.17 -25.35
CA HIS A 348 -17.11 21.04 -24.91
C HIS A 348 -17.80 19.66 -24.86
N LYS A 349 -18.99 19.54 -25.45
CA LYS A 349 -19.70 18.28 -25.64
C LYS A 349 -19.23 17.58 -26.92
N ILE A 350 -19.38 16.27 -26.98
CA ILE A 350 -19.02 15.49 -28.15
C ILE A 350 -20.15 15.56 -29.18
N ASP A 351 -19.81 15.64 -30.46
CA ASP A 351 -20.78 15.62 -31.55
C ASP A 351 -21.51 14.26 -31.60
N ALA A 352 -22.84 14.29 -31.71
CA ALA A 352 -23.68 13.09 -31.78
C ALA A 352 -23.34 12.21 -32.99
N ALA A 353 -22.77 12.79 -34.06
CA ALA A 353 -22.30 12.04 -35.22
C ALA A 353 -21.14 11.07 -34.91
N CYS A 354 -20.42 11.27 -33.80
CA CYS A 354 -19.35 10.40 -33.34
C CYS A 354 -19.86 9.25 -32.45
N LEU A 355 -21.16 9.15 -32.17
CA LEU A 355 -21.71 8.10 -31.33
C LEU A 355 -21.63 6.72 -32.01
N HIS A 356 -21.21 5.72 -31.26
CA HIS A 356 -21.24 4.32 -31.63
C HIS A 356 -22.21 3.58 -30.70
N ASP A 357 -23.28 3.08 -31.32
CA ASP A 357 -24.21 2.19 -30.69
C ASP A 357 -23.80 0.74 -30.94
N PHE A 358 -23.99 -0.10 -29.92
CA PHE A 358 -23.81 -1.54 -30.02
C PHE A 358 -25.15 -2.14 -30.47
N GLU A 359 -25.14 -2.90 -31.57
CA GLU A 359 -26.32 -3.58 -32.11
C GLU A 359 -26.79 -4.75 -31.23
#